data_AF-L5KAU4-F1
#
_entry.id   AF-L5KAU4-F1
#
_cell.length_a   1.000
_cell.length_b   1.000
_cell.length_c   1.000
_cell.angle_alpha   90.00
_cell.angle_beta   90.00
_cell.angle_gamma   90.00
#
_symmetry.space_group_name_H-M   'P 1'
#
loop_
_entity.id
_entity.type
_entity.pdbx_description
1 polymer ?
#
loop_
_entity_poly.entity_id
_entity_poly.type
_entity_poly.pdbx_seq_one_letter_code
_entity_poly.pdbx_strand_id
1 'polypeptide(L)'
;MAAWLEWKEGGKKRSVGEDARRCGLSRAWRLTPVWNLDTQANRRGDLERKEHELEQLRMDCEHFKARLEAVQADSLREKKEKLALRQQLQEARQQLQQQAEYCTEMGAAACTLLWGVSSREEVVTAILGGDKALKFFSITGQTMESFVKSLDGDVREPDSDENQFVFALAGIVTNVAAIACGREFLVNSSRVLLDTMLQLLGDLKPGQCTKLKVYAGRQ
;
A
#
# COMPACT_ATOMS: atom_id res chain seq x y z
N MET A 1 70.43 47.88 -37.88
CA MET A 1 70.46 46.50 -38.40
C MET A 1 69.25 46.31 -39.30
N ALA A 2 69.50 46.24 -40.61
CA ALA A 2 68.48 46.15 -41.65
C ALA A 2 67.81 44.77 -41.64
N ALA A 3 66.48 44.73 -41.68
CA ALA A 3 65.73 43.51 -41.92
C ALA A 3 65.37 43.44 -43.40
N TRP A 4 66.00 42.49 -44.08
CA TRP A 4 65.65 42.00 -45.41
C TRP A 4 64.33 41.24 -45.34
N LEU A 5 63.35 41.62 -46.15
CA LEU A 5 62.34 40.68 -46.63
C LEU A 5 62.29 40.81 -48.15
N GLU A 6 62.97 39.87 -48.80
CA GLU A 6 62.79 39.54 -50.20
C GLU A 6 61.33 39.17 -50.46
N TRP A 7 60.73 39.82 -51.44
CA TRP A 7 59.62 39.24 -52.18
C TRP A 7 59.95 39.33 -53.67
N LYS A 8 60.09 38.16 -54.28
CA LYS A 8 60.52 37.99 -55.67
C LYS A 8 59.60 36.97 -56.33
N GLU A 9 58.63 37.45 -57.10
CA GLU A 9 58.10 36.72 -58.26
C GLU A 9 57.26 37.65 -59.16
N GLY A 10 57.52 37.58 -60.47
CA GLY A 10 56.77 38.33 -61.49
C GLY A 10 57.61 39.39 -62.20
N GLY A 11 58.51 38.94 -63.07
CA GLY A 11 59.47 39.76 -63.79
C GLY A 11 58.87 40.87 -64.66
N LYS A 12 59.39 42.09 -64.46
CA LYS A 12 59.63 43.05 -65.56
C LYS A 12 60.67 44.06 -65.10
N LYS A 13 61.91 43.91 -65.60
CA LYS A 13 62.95 44.95 -65.51
C LYS A 13 62.41 46.21 -66.19
N ARG A 14 62.25 47.30 -65.45
CA ARG A 14 62.21 48.65 -66.02
C ARG A 14 63.13 49.54 -65.20
N SER A 15 64.16 50.00 -65.89
CA SER A 15 65.17 50.96 -65.46
C SER A 15 64.50 52.27 -65.05
N VAL A 16 64.83 52.71 -63.83
CA VAL A 16 64.48 54.03 -63.28
C VAL A 16 65.42 55.04 -63.91
N GLY A 17 64.90 55.81 -64.87
CA GLY A 17 65.46 57.11 -65.25
C GLY A 17 64.72 58.18 -64.45
N GLU A 18 65.50 59.04 -63.81
CA GLU A 18 65.07 60.20 -63.03
C GLU A 18 63.99 61.01 -63.74
N ASP A 19 62.86 61.24 -63.07
CA ASP A 19 62.26 62.56 -63.12
C ASP A 19 61.39 62.79 -61.88
N ALA A 20 62.00 63.50 -60.95
CA ALA A 20 61.33 64.04 -59.79
C ALA A 20 60.44 65.21 -60.23
N ARG A 21 59.29 65.27 -59.57
CA ARG A 21 58.34 66.40 -59.52
C ARG A 21 57.39 66.48 -60.70
N ARG A 22 56.14 66.09 -60.44
CA ARG A 22 54.99 67.01 -60.38
C ARG A 22 53.71 66.22 -60.60
N CYS A 23 53.09 65.76 -59.50
CA CYS A 23 51.64 65.61 -59.39
C CYS A 23 51.32 65.32 -57.93
N GLY A 24 50.75 66.32 -57.25
CA GLY A 24 50.31 66.21 -55.87
C GLY A 24 49.25 65.13 -55.72
N LEU A 25 49.57 64.10 -54.95
CA LEU A 25 48.62 63.14 -54.41
C LEU A 25 48.95 62.95 -52.93
N SER A 26 48.56 63.91 -52.11
CA SER A 26 48.32 63.65 -50.68
C SER A 26 47.09 62.76 -50.54
N ARG A 27 47.22 61.48 -50.89
CA ARG A 27 46.37 60.44 -50.31
C ARG A 27 47.03 60.01 -49.02
N ALA A 28 46.78 60.80 -47.98
CA ALA A 28 46.87 60.30 -46.62
C ALA A 28 45.98 59.06 -46.57
N TRP A 29 46.58 57.89 -46.39
CA TRP A 29 45.87 56.71 -45.91
C TRP A 29 45.34 57.08 -44.53
N ARG A 30 44.16 57.69 -44.47
CA ARG A 30 43.31 57.62 -43.30
C ARG A 30 42.92 56.15 -43.20
N LEU A 31 43.75 55.39 -42.48
CA LEU A 31 43.29 54.22 -41.75
C LEU A 31 42.24 54.74 -40.76
N THR A 32 41.01 54.89 -41.24
CA THR A 32 39.86 54.94 -40.35
C THR A 32 39.87 53.65 -39.54
N PRO A 33 39.61 53.70 -38.22
CA PRO A 33 39.68 52.51 -37.38
C PRO A 33 38.47 51.60 -37.69
N VAL A 34 38.58 50.77 -38.73
CA VAL A 34 37.63 49.68 -39.04
C VAL A 34 37.49 48.73 -37.84
N TRP A 35 38.54 48.62 -37.01
CA TRP A 35 38.56 47.87 -35.76
C TRP A 35 37.52 48.32 -34.70
N ASN A 36 36.96 49.53 -34.77
CA ASN A 36 35.97 50.00 -33.79
C ASN A 36 34.54 49.51 -34.09
N LEU A 37 34.18 49.34 -35.38
CA LEU A 37 32.84 48.91 -35.79
C LEU A 37 32.64 47.41 -35.58
N ASP A 38 33.65 46.60 -35.92
CA ASP A 38 33.59 45.14 -35.72
C ASP A 38 33.56 44.78 -34.23
N THR A 39 34.33 45.48 -33.40
CA THR A 39 34.32 45.31 -31.93
C THR A 39 32.99 45.78 -31.31
N GLN A 40 32.31 46.75 -31.93
CA GLN A 40 31.02 47.25 -31.48
C GLN A 40 29.86 46.35 -31.95
N ALA A 41 29.96 45.76 -33.14
CA ALA A 41 29.04 44.77 -33.67
C ALA A 41 29.14 43.44 -32.91
N ASN A 42 30.35 42.96 -32.62
CA ASN A 42 30.54 41.75 -31.81
C ASN A 42 29.99 41.91 -30.40
N ARG A 43 30.25 43.07 -29.75
CA ARG A 43 29.65 43.38 -28.43
C ARG A 43 28.14 43.45 -28.45
N ARG A 44 27.53 43.94 -29.54
CA ARG A 44 26.07 43.98 -29.71
C ARG A 44 25.50 42.57 -29.88
N GLY A 45 26.11 41.74 -30.71
CA GLY A 45 25.71 40.35 -30.88
C GLY A 45 25.89 39.51 -29.61
N ASP A 46 26.93 39.77 -28.82
CA ASP A 46 27.10 39.15 -27.49
C ASP A 46 26.05 39.62 -26.47
N LEU A 47 25.63 40.89 -26.53
CA LEU A 47 24.55 41.43 -25.69
C LEU A 47 23.21 40.80 -26.04
N GLU A 48 22.87 40.71 -27.33
CA GLU A 48 21.65 40.09 -27.83
C GLU A 48 21.59 38.60 -27.49
N ARG A 49 22.71 37.87 -27.60
CA ARG A 49 22.80 36.46 -27.16
C ARG A 49 22.54 36.32 -25.66
N LYS A 50 23.15 37.17 -24.84
CA LYS A 50 22.92 37.16 -23.38
C LYS A 50 21.48 37.53 -23.02
N GLU A 51 20.85 38.44 -23.76
CA GLU A 51 19.45 38.80 -23.55
C GLU A 51 18.51 37.63 -23.87
N HIS A 52 18.77 36.90 -24.96
CA HIS A 52 18.03 35.68 -25.27
C HIS A 52 18.25 34.59 -24.22
N GLU A 53 19.48 34.39 -23.76
CA GLU A 53 19.79 33.44 -22.67
C GLU A 53 19.07 33.81 -21.37
N LEU A 54 19.04 35.10 -21.01
CA LEU A 54 18.31 35.57 -19.83
C LEU A 54 16.80 35.35 -19.96
N GLU A 55 16.22 35.60 -21.13
CA GLU A 55 14.79 35.39 -21.37
C GLU A 55 14.44 33.90 -21.36
N GLN A 56 15.31 33.05 -21.91
CA GLN A 56 15.16 31.60 -21.85
C GLN A 56 15.21 31.09 -20.40
N LEU A 57 16.18 31.56 -19.60
CA LEU A 57 16.28 31.20 -18.19
C LEU A 57 15.06 31.68 -17.38
N ARG A 58 14.49 32.85 -17.70
CA ARG A 58 13.24 33.33 -17.07
C ARG A 58 12.07 32.42 -17.37
N MET A 59 11.85 32.07 -18.64
CA MET A 59 10.78 31.15 -19.02
C MET A 59 10.93 29.79 -18.33
N ASP A 60 12.17 29.27 -18.25
CA ASP A 60 12.46 28.01 -17.55
C ASP A 60 12.15 28.12 -16.05
N CYS A 61 12.53 29.24 -15.41
CA CYS A 61 12.23 29.48 -14.00
C CYS A 61 10.72 29.51 -13.72
N GLU A 62 9.95 30.18 -14.58
CA GLU A 62 8.48 30.23 -14.47
C GLU A 62 7.86 28.85 -14.67
N HIS A 63 8.32 28.09 -15.66
CA HIS A 63 7.84 26.75 -15.91
C HIS A 63 8.15 25.78 -14.76
N PHE A 64 9.36 25.82 -14.21
CA PHE A 64 9.73 25.01 -13.04
C PHE A 64 8.93 25.42 -11.80
N LYS A 65 8.71 26.72 -11.60
CA LYS A 65 7.87 27.21 -10.50
C LYS A 65 6.43 26.71 -10.62
N ALA A 66 5.82 26.82 -11.80
CA ALA A 66 4.45 26.34 -12.02
C ALA A 66 4.34 24.82 -11.81
N ARG A 67 5.33 24.05 -12.29
CA ARG A 67 5.38 22.59 -12.05
C ARG A 67 5.54 22.24 -10.58
N LEU A 68 6.38 22.99 -9.85
CA LEU A 68 6.56 22.79 -8.41
C LEU A 68 5.26 23.07 -7.66
N GLU A 69 4.58 24.17 -7.97
CA GLU A 69 3.30 24.54 -7.35
C GLU A 69 2.21 23.50 -7.64
N ALA A 70 2.14 22.98 -8.87
CA ALA A 70 1.21 21.90 -9.22
C ALA A 70 1.47 20.62 -8.41
N VAL A 71 2.72 20.17 -8.36
CA VAL A 71 3.10 18.97 -7.57
C VAL A 71 2.85 19.19 -6.08
N GLN A 72 3.08 20.39 -5.55
CA GLN A 72 2.79 20.71 -4.15
C GLN A 72 1.28 20.66 -3.87
N ALA A 73 0.46 21.22 -4.76
CA ALA A 73 -1.00 21.19 -4.63
C ALA A 73 -1.53 19.75 -4.66
N ASP A 74 -1.04 18.94 -5.59
CA ASP A 74 -1.41 17.52 -5.69
C ASP A 74 -0.96 16.74 -4.45
N SER A 75 0.28 16.92 -3.97
CA SER A 75 0.76 16.28 -2.72
C SER A 75 -0.08 16.68 -1.50
N LEU A 76 -0.53 17.94 -1.41
CA LEU A 76 -1.43 18.37 -0.32
C LEU A 76 -2.81 17.74 -0.44
N ARG A 77 -3.36 17.62 -1.66
CA ARG A 77 -4.63 16.92 -1.91
C ARG A 77 -4.54 15.45 -1.50
N GLU A 78 -3.52 14.75 -1.99
CA GLU A 78 -3.27 13.34 -1.68
C GLU A 78 -3.07 13.10 -0.18
N LYS A 79 -2.35 14.00 0.53
CA LYS A 79 -2.20 13.91 1.99
C LYS A 79 -3.54 14.00 2.72
N LYS A 80 -4.42 14.91 2.30
CA LYS A 80 -5.77 15.06 2.89
C LYS A 80 -6.61 13.81 2.63
N GLU A 81 -6.62 13.30 1.41
CA GLU A 81 -7.34 12.08 1.03
C GLU A 81 -6.81 10.86 1.80
N LYS A 82 -5.49 10.71 1.91
CA LYS A 82 -4.86 9.63 2.68
C LYS A 82 -5.24 9.68 4.16
N LEU A 83 -5.35 10.86 4.75
CA LEU A 83 -5.82 11.01 6.13
C LEU A 83 -7.29 10.63 6.27
N ALA A 84 -8.15 11.07 5.35
CA ALA A 84 -9.56 10.71 5.34
C ALA A 84 -9.78 9.20 5.20
N LEU A 85 -9.07 8.56 4.26
CA LEU A 85 -9.13 7.10 4.06
C LEU A 85 -8.62 6.32 5.28
N ARG A 86 -7.56 6.81 5.94
CA ARG A 86 -7.09 6.21 7.18
C ARG A 86 -8.12 6.30 8.29
N GLN A 87 -8.80 7.44 8.41
CA GLN A 87 -9.85 7.59 9.41
C GLN A 87 -11.00 6.61 9.16
N GLN A 88 -11.50 6.51 7.92
CA GLN A 88 -12.54 5.55 7.54
C GLN A 88 -12.12 4.09 7.82
N LEU A 89 -10.86 3.75 7.53
CA LEU A 89 -10.33 2.41 7.83
C LEU A 89 -10.32 2.13 9.33
N GLN A 90 -9.95 3.10 10.17
CA GLN A 90 -9.96 2.93 11.63
C GLN A 90 -11.39 2.78 12.15
N GLU A 91 -12.34 3.59 11.67
CA GLU A 91 -13.76 3.49 12.02
C GLU A 91 -14.34 2.12 11.64
N ALA A 92 -14.10 1.66 10.41
CA ALA A 92 -14.54 0.34 9.95
C ALA A 92 -13.89 -0.80 10.75
N ARG A 93 -12.60 -0.69 11.08
CA ARG A 93 -11.89 -1.67 11.91
C ARG A 93 -12.48 -1.73 13.32
N GLN A 94 -12.79 -0.58 13.92
CA GLN A 94 -13.40 -0.52 15.23
C GLN A 94 -14.79 -1.16 15.24
N GLN A 95 -15.61 -0.90 14.22
CA GLN A 95 -16.93 -1.51 14.07
C GLN A 95 -16.85 -3.04 13.96
N LEU A 96 -15.94 -3.56 13.13
CA LEU A 96 -15.75 -5.00 12.98
C LEU A 96 -15.25 -5.66 14.27
N GLN A 97 -14.36 -4.99 15.01
CA GLN A 97 -13.86 -5.48 16.28
C GLN A 97 -14.99 -5.59 17.32
N GLN A 98 -15.79 -4.52 17.45
CA GLN A 98 -16.96 -4.51 18.35
C GLN A 98 -17.98 -5.57 17.95
N GLN A 99 -18.20 -5.79 16.65
CA GLN A 99 -19.11 -6.82 16.18
C GLN A 99 -18.58 -8.23 16.51
N ALA A 100 -17.28 -8.48 16.39
CA ALA A 100 -16.68 -9.76 16.74
C ALA A 100 -16.82 -10.07 18.24
N GLU A 101 -16.57 -9.07 19.10
CA GLU A 101 -16.75 -9.16 20.55
C GLU A 101 -18.21 -9.46 20.91
N TYR A 102 -19.15 -8.65 20.39
CA TYR A 102 -20.58 -8.85 20.63
C TYR A 102 -21.08 -10.22 20.16
N CYS A 103 -20.68 -10.67 18.96
CA CYS A 103 -21.06 -11.99 18.45
C CYS A 103 -20.52 -13.12 19.32
N THR A 104 -19.33 -12.96 19.88
CA THR A 104 -18.71 -13.93 20.78
C THR A 104 -19.45 -13.98 22.12
N GLU A 105 -19.68 -12.84 22.76
CA GLU A 105 -20.41 -12.74 24.04
C GLU A 105 -21.83 -13.32 23.91
N MET A 106 -22.56 -12.91 22.87
CA MET A 106 -23.89 -13.41 22.58
C MET A 106 -23.87 -14.92 22.26
N GLY A 107 -22.89 -15.37 21.48
CA GLY A 107 -22.70 -16.77 21.13
C GLY A 107 -22.42 -17.64 22.35
N ALA A 108 -21.53 -17.18 23.24
CA ALA A 108 -21.21 -17.83 24.51
C ALA A 108 -22.46 -17.99 25.39
N ALA A 109 -23.21 -16.90 25.59
CA ALA A 109 -24.43 -16.93 26.40
C ALA A 109 -25.51 -17.86 25.80
N ALA A 110 -25.84 -17.67 24.51
CA ALA A 110 -26.90 -18.44 23.86
C ALA A 110 -26.54 -19.93 23.74
N CYS A 111 -25.30 -20.26 23.36
CA CYS A 111 -24.88 -21.64 23.21
C CYS A 111 -24.70 -22.33 24.55
N THR A 112 -24.30 -21.62 25.62
CA THR A 112 -24.24 -22.22 26.97
C THR A 112 -25.64 -22.61 27.45
N LEU A 113 -26.64 -21.76 27.22
CA LEU A 113 -28.04 -22.10 27.51
C LEU A 113 -28.51 -23.29 26.66
N LEU A 114 -28.23 -23.27 25.35
CA LEU A 114 -28.60 -24.34 24.43
C LEU A 114 -27.92 -25.67 24.79
N TRP A 115 -26.67 -25.63 25.23
CA TRP A 115 -25.96 -26.78 25.75
C TRP A 115 -26.68 -27.36 26.98
N GLY A 116 -27.07 -26.51 27.93
CA GLY A 116 -27.82 -26.95 29.12
C GLY A 116 -29.14 -27.66 28.77
N VAL A 117 -29.95 -27.06 27.89
CA VAL A 117 -31.27 -27.62 27.53
C VAL A 117 -31.20 -28.81 26.56
N SER A 118 -30.15 -28.90 25.74
CA SER A 118 -29.94 -30.02 24.80
C SER A 118 -29.55 -31.33 25.48
N SER A 119 -29.40 -31.35 26.81
CA SER A 119 -29.30 -32.60 27.59
C SER A 119 -30.56 -33.46 27.50
N ARG A 120 -31.69 -32.88 27.06
CA ARG A 120 -32.98 -33.56 26.87
C ARG A 120 -33.17 -34.01 25.41
N GLU A 121 -33.59 -35.26 25.22
CA GLU A 121 -33.82 -35.84 23.89
C GLU A 121 -34.87 -35.10 23.06
N GLU A 122 -35.94 -34.63 23.71
CA GLU A 122 -37.00 -33.83 23.07
C GLU A 122 -36.45 -32.56 22.43
N VAL A 123 -35.49 -31.90 23.12
CA VAL A 123 -34.88 -30.66 22.66
C VAL A 123 -33.95 -30.93 21.48
N VAL A 124 -33.14 -31.99 21.55
CA VAL A 124 -32.28 -32.40 20.43
C VAL A 124 -33.13 -32.74 19.19
N THR A 125 -34.22 -33.48 19.37
CA THR A 125 -35.14 -33.81 18.26
C THR A 125 -35.73 -32.54 17.65
N ALA A 126 -36.11 -31.56 18.47
CA ALA A 126 -36.62 -30.27 17.98
C ALA A 126 -35.54 -29.46 17.22
N ILE A 127 -34.30 -29.45 17.71
CA ILE A 127 -33.17 -28.79 17.03
C ILE A 127 -32.94 -29.42 15.66
N LEU A 128 -32.88 -30.75 15.59
CA LEU A 128 -32.60 -31.49 14.36
C LEU A 128 -33.75 -31.43 13.35
N GLY A 129 -34.99 -31.27 13.82
CA GLY A 129 -36.16 -31.04 12.97
C GLY A 129 -36.27 -29.61 12.41
N GLY A 130 -35.45 -28.67 12.90
CA GLY A 130 -35.46 -27.28 12.46
C GLY A 130 -34.77 -27.05 11.11
N ASP A 131 -35.28 -26.10 10.31
CA ASP A 131 -34.72 -25.74 9.00
C ASP A 131 -33.31 -25.13 9.07
N LYS A 132 -32.89 -24.66 10.25
CA LYS A 132 -31.56 -24.09 10.51
C LYS A 132 -30.54 -25.10 11.03
N ALA A 133 -30.91 -26.36 11.27
CA ALA A 133 -30.01 -27.35 11.87
C ALA A 133 -28.68 -27.49 11.11
N LEU A 134 -28.74 -27.71 9.79
CA LEU A 134 -27.55 -27.84 8.96
C LEU A 134 -26.64 -26.61 9.01
N LYS A 135 -27.24 -25.42 8.96
CA LYS A 135 -26.50 -24.16 9.02
C LYS A 135 -25.85 -23.99 10.39
N PHE A 136 -26.55 -24.31 11.47
CA PHE A 136 -26.02 -24.26 12.83
C PHE A 136 -24.78 -25.15 12.95
N PHE A 137 -24.89 -26.45 12.61
CA PHE A 137 -23.76 -27.39 12.73
C PHE A 137 -22.63 -27.10 11.75
N SER A 138 -22.91 -26.52 10.58
CA SER A 138 -21.87 -26.02 9.67
C SER A 138 -21.08 -24.86 10.29
N ILE A 139 -21.76 -23.89 10.91
CA ILE A 139 -21.10 -22.77 11.61
C ILE A 139 -20.32 -23.31 12.81
N THR A 140 -20.90 -24.25 13.57
CA THR A 140 -20.22 -24.92 14.70
C THR A 140 -18.88 -25.51 14.27
N GLY A 141 -18.86 -26.26 13.16
CA GLY A 141 -17.63 -26.87 12.65
C GLY A 141 -16.58 -25.81 12.30
N GLN A 142 -16.98 -24.76 11.56
CA GLN A 142 -16.09 -23.66 11.18
C GLN A 142 -15.54 -22.90 12.38
N THR A 143 -16.37 -22.61 13.38
CA THR A 143 -15.96 -21.95 14.62
C THR A 143 -14.92 -22.77 15.36
N MET A 144 -15.18 -24.07 15.57
CA MET A 144 -14.25 -24.96 16.27
C MET A 144 -12.93 -25.12 15.50
N GLU A 145 -12.97 -25.28 14.18
CA GLU A 145 -11.78 -25.35 13.34
C GLU A 145 -10.93 -24.07 13.42
N SER A 146 -11.59 -22.90 13.31
CA SER A 146 -10.91 -21.60 13.37
C SER A 146 -10.27 -21.35 14.74
N PHE A 147 -10.94 -21.80 15.81
CA PHE A 147 -10.44 -21.69 17.17
C PHE A 147 -9.17 -22.50 17.35
N VAL A 148 -9.15 -23.77 16.92
CA VAL A 148 -7.93 -24.58 17.07
C VAL A 148 -6.78 -24.07 16.23
N LYS A 149 -7.02 -23.57 15.02
CA LYS A 149 -5.98 -22.88 14.22
C LYS A 149 -5.41 -21.65 14.92
N SER A 150 -6.19 -20.99 15.78
CA SER A 150 -5.73 -19.82 16.54
C SER A 150 -4.92 -20.16 17.80
N LEU A 151 -4.94 -21.42 18.24
CA LEU A 151 -4.26 -21.88 19.47
C LEU A 151 -2.76 -22.14 19.31
N ASP A 152 -2.16 -21.80 18.16
CA ASP A 152 -0.74 -22.01 17.87
C ASP A 152 0.16 -21.13 18.78
N GLY A 153 0.39 -21.59 20.01
CA GLY A 153 1.47 -21.17 20.90
C GLY A 153 1.10 -20.36 22.15
N ASP A 154 -0.12 -19.84 22.28
CA ASP A 154 -0.52 -19.05 23.46
C ASP A 154 -1.67 -19.71 24.24
N VAL A 155 -1.44 -19.93 25.54
CA VAL A 155 -2.46 -20.49 26.43
C VAL A 155 -3.44 -19.37 26.76
N ARG A 156 -4.51 -19.28 25.97
CA ARG A 156 -5.61 -18.33 26.20
C ARG A 156 -6.26 -18.61 27.56
N GLU A 157 -6.65 -17.56 28.27
CA GLU A 157 -7.31 -17.71 29.56
C GLU A 157 -8.57 -18.59 29.43
N PRO A 158 -8.70 -19.66 30.24
CA PRO A 158 -9.76 -20.66 30.10
C PRO A 158 -11.17 -20.09 30.26
N ASP A 159 -11.31 -18.93 30.90
CA ASP A 159 -12.58 -18.30 31.24
C ASP A 159 -13.04 -17.24 30.21
N SER A 160 -12.31 -17.03 29.11
CA SER A 160 -12.73 -16.10 28.05
C SER A 160 -14.02 -16.53 27.35
N ASP A 161 -14.81 -15.55 26.89
CA ASP A 161 -16.08 -15.82 26.20
C ASP A 161 -15.89 -16.64 24.92
N GLU A 162 -14.75 -16.47 24.23
CA GLU A 162 -14.40 -17.31 23.07
C GLU A 162 -14.26 -18.80 23.45
N ASN A 163 -13.57 -19.09 24.55
CA ASN A 163 -13.42 -20.46 25.04
C ASN A 163 -14.77 -21.03 25.49
N GLN A 164 -15.57 -20.25 26.23
CA GLN A 164 -16.91 -20.66 26.65
C GLN A 164 -17.82 -20.94 25.46
N PHE A 165 -17.78 -20.08 24.43
CA PHE A 165 -18.54 -20.27 23.20
C PHE A 165 -18.16 -21.58 22.49
N VAL A 166 -16.87 -21.82 22.29
CA VAL A 166 -16.37 -23.04 21.63
C VAL A 166 -16.68 -24.30 22.44
N PHE A 167 -16.53 -24.26 23.78
CA PHE A 167 -16.87 -25.39 24.64
C PHE A 167 -18.37 -25.65 24.68
N ALA A 168 -19.21 -24.61 24.69
CA ALA A 168 -20.65 -24.78 24.63
C ALA A 168 -21.09 -25.43 23.31
N LEU A 169 -20.50 -25.01 22.18
CA LEU A 169 -20.71 -25.64 20.88
C LEU A 169 -20.31 -27.12 20.90
N ALA A 170 -19.12 -27.47 21.41
CA ALA A 170 -18.68 -28.85 21.54
C ALA A 170 -19.62 -29.68 22.45
N GLY A 171 -20.11 -29.06 23.52
CA GLY A 171 -21.06 -29.64 24.46
C GLY A 171 -22.41 -29.96 23.81
N ILE A 172 -22.95 -29.06 22.99
CA ILE A 172 -24.18 -29.30 22.21
C ILE A 172 -23.98 -30.49 21.27
N VAL A 173 -22.88 -30.53 20.52
CA VAL A 173 -22.61 -31.64 19.59
C VAL A 173 -22.47 -32.96 20.35
N THR A 174 -21.86 -32.95 21.54
CA THR A 174 -21.75 -34.13 22.42
C THR A 174 -23.12 -34.62 22.86
N ASN A 175 -24.01 -33.72 23.28
CA ASN A 175 -25.39 -34.07 23.65
C ASN A 175 -26.17 -34.65 22.46
N VAL A 176 -26.00 -34.08 21.26
CA VAL A 176 -26.61 -34.61 20.03
C VAL A 176 -26.09 -36.01 19.71
N ALA A 177 -24.78 -36.24 19.82
CA ALA A 177 -24.16 -37.54 19.58
C ALA A 177 -24.57 -38.61 20.61
N ALA A 178 -25.02 -38.22 21.80
CA ALA A 178 -25.52 -39.15 22.82
C ALA A 178 -26.83 -39.86 22.39
N ILE A 179 -27.60 -39.26 21.46
CA ILE A 179 -28.92 -39.75 21.04
C ILE A 179 -28.84 -40.42 19.66
N ALA A 180 -29.69 -41.42 19.41
CA ALA A 180 -29.67 -42.20 18.16
C ALA A 180 -29.95 -41.35 16.91
N CYS A 181 -31.03 -40.56 16.90
CA CYS A 181 -31.36 -39.68 15.77
C CYS A 181 -30.28 -38.61 15.54
N GLY A 182 -29.62 -38.15 16.61
CA GLY A 182 -28.50 -37.22 16.52
C GLY A 182 -27.26 -37.83 15.88
N ARG A 183 -26.90 -39.07 16.22
CA ARG A 183 -25.81 -39.78 15.52
C ARG A 183 -26.11 -39.97 14.04
N GLU A 184 -27.34 -40.37 13.71
CA GLU A 184 -27.75 -40.54 12.31
C GLU A 184 -27.63 -39.22 11.54
N PHE A 185 -28.08 -38.11 12.12
CA PHE A 185 -27.92 -36.78 11.52
C PHE A 185 -26.45 -36.38 11.35
N LEU A 186 -25.60 -36.57 12.36
CA LEU A 186 -24.19 -36.21 12.28
C LEU A 186 -23.48 -37.00 11.17
N VAL A 187 -23.75 -38.31 11.08
CA VAL A 187 -23.14 -39.20 10.06
C VAL A 187 -23.69 -38.94 8.66
N ASN A 188 -24.95 -38.57 8.50
CA ASN A 188 -25.53 -38.39 7.16
C ASN A 188 -25.44 -36.96 6.64
N SER A 189 -25.57 -35.98 7.53
CA SER A 189 -25.83 -34.59 7.16
C SER A 189 -24.76 -33.60 7.64
N SER A 190 -23.93 -33.97 8.61
CA SER A 190 -22.88 -33.09 9.18
C SER A 190 -21.52 -33.77 9.29
N ARG A 191 -21.14 -34.55 8.26
CA ARG A 191 -19.86 -35.30 8.23
C ARG A 191 -18.64 -34.41 8.43
N VAL A 192 -18.64 -33.23 7.79
CA VAL A 192 -17.53 -32.27 7.90
C VAL A 192 -17.30 -31.88 9.36
N LEU A 193 -18.36 -31.61 10.13
CA LEU A 193 -18.24 -31.31 11.56
C LEU A 193 -17.65 -32.49 12.34
N LEU A 194 -18.09 -33.71 12.04
CA LEU A 194 -17.57 -34.92 12.70
C LEU A 194 -16.08 -35.11 12.40
N ASP A 195 -15.68 -34.96 11.13
CA ASP A 195 -14.28 -35.05 10.70
C ASP A 195 -13.44 -33.96 11.36
N THR A 196 -13.93 -32.72 11.41
CA THR A 196 -13.29 -31.63 12.15
C THR A 196 -13.11 -32.02 13.61
N MET A 197 -14.16 -32.45 14.32
CA MET A 197 -14.03 -32.83 15.74
C MET A 197 -13.03 -33.96 15.96
N LEU A 198 -13.00 -34.98 15.10
CA LEU A 198 -12.04 -36.08 15.17
C LEU A 198 -10.61 -35.60 14.93
N GLN A 199 -10.41 -34.73 13.95
CA GLN A 199 -9.12 -34.10 13.68
C GLN A 199 -8.65 -33.26 14.88
N LEU A 200 -9.53 -32.41 15.43
CA LEU A 200 -9.23 -31.59 16.60
C LEU A 200 -8.84 -32.44 17.81
N LEU A 201 -9.53 -33.55 18.06
CA LEU A 201 -9.17 -34.50 19.13
C LEU A 201 -7.83 -35.20 18.89
N GLY A 202 -7.46 -35.44 17.63
CA GLY A 202 -6.15 -36.00 17.26
C GLY A 202 -5.00 -35.02 17.46
N ASP A 203 -5.25 -33.72 17.23
CA ASP A 203 -4.26 -32.66 17.35
C ASP A 203 -4.03 -32.20 18.80
N LEU A 204 -4.99 -32.45 19.70
CA LEU A 204 -4.91 -32.08 21.12
C LEU A 204 -3.96 -33.01 21.91
N LYS A 205 -2.98 -32.44 22.63
CA LYS A 205 -2.11 -33.22 23.53
C LYS A 205 -2.90 -33.64 24.79
N PRO A 206 -2.76 -34.90 25.27
CA PRO A 206 -3.40 -35.34 26.51
C PRO A 206 -3.02 -34.42 27.68
N GLY A 207 -4.03 -33.85 28.35
CA GLY A 207 -3.83 -33.00 29.55
C GLY A 207 -4.03 -31.49 29.33
N GLN A 208 -4.20 -30.99 28.10
CA GLN A 208 -4.46 -29.57 27.84
C GLN A 208 -5.90 -29.13 28.21
N CYS A 209 -6.86 -30.06 28.26
CA CYS A 209 -8.27 -29.79 28.60
C CYS A 209 -8.61 -30.13 30.06
N THR A 210 -7.69 -29.95 31.01
CA THR A 210 -7.84 -30.42 32.42
C THR A 210 -8.79 -29.59 33.28
N LYS A 211 -9.46 -28.56 32.74
CA LYS A 211 -10.39 -27.69 33.48
C LYS A 211 -11.83 -27.66 32.95
N LEU A 212 -12.31 -28.72 32.31
CA LEU A 212 -13.76 -28.92 32.14
C LEU A 212 -14.38 -29.31 33.50
N LYS A 213 -14.52 -28.31 34.39
CA LYS A 213 -15.42 -28.44 35.53
C LYS A 213 -16.83 -28.47 34.97
N VAL A 214 -17.39 -29.67 34.90
CA VAL A 214 -18.82 -29.87 34.67
C VAL A 214 -19.55 -29.09 35.76
N TYR A 215 -20.09 -27.91 35.45
CA TYR A 215 -21.14 -27.30 36.25
C TYR A 215 -22.39 -28.16 36.05
N ALA A 216 -22.36 -29.36 36.64
CA ALA A 216 -23.56 -30.14 36.88
C ALA A 216 -24.35 -29.29 37.89
N GLY A 217 -25.36 -28.60 37.36
CA GLY A 217 -26.31 -27.84 38.16
C GLY A 217 -26.78 -28.71 39.32
N ARG A 218 -26.42 -28.26 40.53
CA ARG A 218 -26.94 -28.80 41.77
C ARG A 218 -27.73 -27.69 42.44
N GLN A 219 -28.97 -27.49 41.99
CA GLN A 219 -30.18 -27.20 42.78
C GLN A 219 -31.35 -26.92 41.85
#